data_AF-A0A381N4L3-F1
#
_entry.id   AF-A0A381N4L3-F1
#
_cell.length_a   1.000
_cell.length_b   1.000
_cell.length_c   1.000
_cell.angle_alpha   90.00
_cell.angle_beta   90.00
_cell.angle_gamma   90.00
#
_symmetry.space_group_name_H-M   'P 1'
#
loop_
_entity.id
_entity.type
_entity.pdbx_description
1 polymer ?
#
loop_
_entity_poly.entity_id
_entity_poly.type
_entity_poly.pdbx_seq_one_letter_code
_entity_poly.pdbx_strand_id
1 'polypeptide(L)'
;MEQIIKNLLDLDRPIICTEYMAREFGTTFEFSLPIFKNYGVGCYNWGLVAGKSQTHFGWSTIADLHKLKGEGKFLNSGDPIPEPEEWFHDILRIDGSPYDEAEVSFIRKITEQT
;
A
#
# COMPACT_ATOMS: atom_id res chain seq x y z
N MET A 1 15.45 -1.28 -3.12
CA MET A 1 15.08 -0.10 -2.30
C MET A 1 16.25 0.42 -1.47
N GLU A 2 16.77 -0.35 -0.50
CA GLU A 2 17.85 0.10 0.40
C GLU A 2 19.12 0.59 -0.31
N GLN A 3 19.57 -0.09 -1.37
CA GLN A 3 20.75 0.35 -2.12
C GLN A 3 20.58 1.74 -2.75
N ILE A 4 19.35 2.06 -3.20
CA ILE A 4 19.06 3.38 -3.77
C ILE A 4 19.13 4.44 -2.68
N ILE A 5 18.59 4.16 -1.49
CA ILE A 5 18.68 5.05 -0.33
C ILE A 5 20.16 5.34 -0.02
N LYS A 6 21.01 4.30 0.08
CA LYS A 6 22.45 4.47 0.35
C LYS A 6 23.14 5.40 -0.65
N ASN A 7 22.83 5.28 -1.93
CA ASN A 7 23.41 6.12 -2.97
C ASN A 7 22.94 7.59 -2.89
N LEU A 8 21.76 7.85 -2.32
CA LEU A 8 21.19 9.19 -2.21
C LEU A 8 21.62 9.92 -0.94
N LEU A 9 22.09 9.21 0.09
CA LEU A 9 22.55 9.81 1.35
C LEU A 9 23.69 10.81 1.13
N ASP A 10 24.57 10.55 0.16
CA ASP A 10 25.71 11.42 -0.17
C ASP A 10 25.29 12.79 -0.73
N LEU A 11 24.02 12.96 -1.12
CA LEU A 11 23.51 14.23 -1.65
C LEU A 11 23.19 15.26 -0.56
N ASP A 12 23.23 14.88 0.73
CA ASP A 12 22.91 15.75 1.88
C ASP A 12 21.55 16.47 1.73
N ARG A 13 20.55 15.74 1.24
CA ARG A 13 19.17 16.23 1.08
C ARG A 13 18.19 15.27 1.72
N PRO A 14 17.05 15.77 2.27
CA PRO A 14 15.98 14.91 2.74
C PRO A 14 15.49 13.96 1.65
N ILE A 15 15.33 12.68 2.00
CA ILE A 15 14.81 11.65 1.10
C ILE A 15 13.37 11.34 1.52
N ILE A 16 12.47 11.34 0.54
CA ILE A 16 11.07 10.98 0.71
C ILE A 16 10.71 9.91 -0.33
N CYS A 17 10.24 8.76 0.14
CA CYS A 17 9.70 7.71 -0.70
C CYS A 17 8.18 7.87 -0.81
N THR A 18 7.68 8.25 -1.98
CA THR A 18 6.26 8.58 -2.16
C THR A 18 5.36 7.37 -2.41
N GLU A 19 5.95 6.22 -2.76
CA GLU A 19 5.26 4.95 -3.00
C GLU A 19 6.28 3.81 -2.90
N TYR A 20 5.94 2.69 -2.25
CA TYR A 20 6.91 1.63 -1.96
C TYR A 20 6.36 0.20 -1.89
N MET A 21 5.04 0.03 -1.84
CA MET A 21 4.42 -1.27 -1.52
C MET A 21 3.84 -1.93 -2.76
N ALA A 22 4.07 -3.23 -2.89
CA ALA A 22 3.50 -4.11 -3.89
C ALA A 22 3.65 -5.55 -3.36
N ARG A 23 2.63 -6.03 -2.63
CA ARG A 23 2.71 -7.28 -1.85
C ARG A 23 3.08 -8.50 -2.72
N GLU A 24 2.51 -8.57 -3.92
CA GLU A 24 2.82 -9.60 -4.93
C GLU A 24 4.33 -9.68 -5.30
N PHE A 25 5.08 -8.59 -5.11
CA PHE A 25 6.52 -8.49 -5.38
C PHE A 25 7.38 -8.53 -4.11
N GLY A 26 6.77 -8.84 -2.96
CA GLY A 26 7.44 -9.01 -1.68
C GLY A 26 7.77 -7.71 -0.94
N THR A 27 7.25 -6.55 -1.37
CA THR A 27 7.37 -5.32 -0.57
C THR A 27 6.13 -5.14 0.31
N THR A 28 6.33 -5.24 1.62
CA THR A 28 5.31 -5.04 2.67
C THR A 28 5.72 -3.91 3.62
N PHE A 29 4.87 -3.57 4.58
CA PHE A 29 5.25 -2.64 5.65
C PHE A 29 6.38 -3.18 6.51
N GLU A 30 6.34 -4.46 6.88
CA GLU A 30 7.35 -5.15 7.68
C GLU A 30 8.72 -5.15 7.02
N PHE A 31 8.74 -5.24 5.68
CA PHE A 31 9.98 -5.13 4.92
C PHE A 31 10.46 -3.66 4.82
N SER A 32 9.56 -2.73 4.49
CA SER A 32 9.93 -1.39 4.04
C SER A 32 10.12 -0.38 5.18
N LEU A 33 9.22 -0.37 6.16
CA LEU A 33 9.23 0.64 7.24
C LEU A 33 10.49 0.58 8.12
N PRO A 34 11.04 -0.61 8.48
CA PRO A 34 12.31 -0.66 9.22
C PRO A 34 13.47 -0.06 8.44
N ILE A 35 13.52 -0.25 7.12
CA ILE A 35 14.55 0.34 6.26
C ILE A 35 14.43 1.87 6.31
N PHE A 36 13.22 2.41 6.08
CA PHE A 36 13.01 3.85 6.11
C PHE A 36 13.36 4.46 7.47
N LYS A 37 12.96 3.82 8.57
CA LYS A 37 13.27 4.26 9.94
C LYS A 37 14.77 4.28 10.21
N ASN A 38 15.49 3.23 9.80
CA ASN A 38 16.94 3.13 10.01
C ASN A 38 17.74 4.22 9.29
N TYR A 39 17.29 4.64 8.10
CA TYR A 39 17.98 5.65 7.29
C TYR A 39 17.36 7.05 7.40
N GLY A 40 16.36 7.26 8.26
CA GLY A 40 15.69 8.56 8.42
C GLY A 40 14.95 9.04 7.16
N VAL A 41 14.43 8.11 6.35
CA VAL A 41 13.72 8.40 5.10
C VAL A 41 12.23 8.58 5.41
N GLY A 42 11.65 9.69 4.97
CA GLY A 42 10.19 9.87 5.02
C GLY A 42 9.50 8.95 4.01
N CYS A 43 8.30 8.46 4.31
CA CYS A 43 7.54 7.66 3.35
C CYS A 43 6.04 7.97 3.36
N TYR A 44 5.40 7.82 2.20
CA TYR A 44 3.94 7.91 2.03
C TYR A 44 3.41 6.57 1.53
N ASN A 45 2.39 6.03 2.20
CA ASN A 45 1.66 4.89 1.67
C ASN A 45 0.68 5.36 0.60
N TRP A 46 0.68 4.69 -0.54
CA TRP A 46 -0.31 4.91 -1.58
C TRP A 46 -1.58 4.13 -1.21
N GLY A 47 -2.72 4.79 -1.02
CA GLY A 47 -3.92 4.10 -0.52
C GLY A 47 -3.96 3.97 1.01
N LEU A 48 -5.15 3.71 1.53
CA LEU A 48 -5.41 3.61 2.98
C LEU A 48 -6.69 2.82 3.23
N VAL A 49 -7.78 3.24 2.60
CA VAL A 49 -9.11 2.65 2.76
C VAL A 49 -9.61 2.15 1.41
N ALA A 50 -10.05 0.90 1.35
CA ALA A 50 -10.74 0.35 0.18
C ALA A 50 -11.94 1.24 -0.18
N GLY A 51 -11.94 1.77 -1.40
CA GLY A 51 -12.92 2.79 -1.78
C GLY A 51 -12.72 3.28 -3.20
N LYS A 52 -12.81 4.60 -3.39
CA LYS A 52 -12.85 5.24 -4.72
C LYS A 52 -11.64 4.94 -5.60
N SER A 53 -10.43 4.93 -5.03
CA SER A 53 -9.19 4.67 -5.77
C SER A 53 -8.97 3.21 -6.10
N GLN A 54 -9.66 2.31 -5.38
CA GLN A 54 -9.59 0.86 -5.55
C GLN A 54 -8.15 0.32 -5.54
N THR A 55 -7.32 0.88 -4.66
CA THR A 55 -5.88 0.60 -4.55
C THR A 55 -5.54 -0.72 -3.85
N HIS A 56 -6.55 -1.48 -3.41
CA HIS A 56 -6.43 -2.87 -2.97
C HIS A 56 -6.37 -3.87 -4.13
N PHE A 57 -6.76 -3.51 -5.36
CA PHE A 57 -6.57 -4.41 -6.51
C PHE A 57 -5.14 -4.30 -7.06
N GLY A 58 -4.54 -5.45 -7.38
CA GLY A 58 -3.21 -5.53 -7.99
C GLY A 58 -3.18 -5.04 -9.44
N TRP A 59 -2.01 -4.59 -9.89
CA TRP A 59 -1.82 -4.09 -11.26
C TRP A 59 -2.17 -5.11 -12.34
N SER A 60 -1.93 -6.40 -12.07
CA SER A 60 -2.24 -7.51 -12.99
C SER A 60 -3.74 -7.59 -13.30
N THR A 61 -4.59 -7.26 -12.33
CA THR A 61 -6.05 -7.35 -12.46
C THR A 61 -6.69 -6.10 -13.05
N ILE A 62 -6.03 -4.93 -12.98
CA ILE A 62 -6.66 -3.64 -13.30
C ILE A 62 -7.22 -3.57 -14.73
N ALA A 63 -6.53 -4.16 -15.70
CA ALA A 63 -6.95 -4.16 -17.10
C ALA A 63 -8.24 -4.97 -17.31
N ASP A 64 -8.30 -6.15 -16.69
CA ASP A 64 -9.48 -7.01 -16.74
C ASP A 64 -10.66 -6.38 -15.99
N LEU A 65 -10.42 -5.77 -14.82
CA LEU A 65 -11.45 -5.06 -14.07
C LEU A 65 -12.03 -3.87 -14.86
N HIS A 66 -11.19 -3.11 -15.55
CA HIS A 66 -11.64 -2.02 -16.43
C HIS A 66 -12.51 -2.54 -17.58
N LYS A 67 -12.13 -3.67 -18.20
CA LYS A 67 -12.94 -4.31 -19.24
C LYS A 67 -14.31 -4.74 -18.68
N LEU A 68 -14.32 -5.47 -17.57
CA LEU A 68 -15.56 -5.93 -16.94
C LEU A 68 -16.46 -4.76 -16.53
N LYS A 69 -15.89 -3.66 -16.04
CA LYS A 69 -16.62 -2.43 -15.71
C LYS A 69 -17.25 -1.78 -16.96
N GLY A 70 -16.51 -1.72 -18.06
CA GLY A 70 -17.04 -1.25 -19.35
C GLY A 70 -18.20 -2.10 -19.90
N GLU A 71 -18.21 -3.39 -19.58
CA GLU A 71 -19.29 -4.32 -19.90
C GLU A 71 -20.45 -4.28 -18.88
N GLY A 72 -20.38 -3.46 -17.82
CA GLY A 72 -21.37 -3.42 -16.74
C GLY A 72 -21.36 -4.66 -15.83
N LYS A 73 -20.28 -5.46 -15.90
CA LYS A 73 -20.12 -6.74 -15.18
C LYS A 73 -19.23 -6.63 -13.94
N PHE A 74 -18.79 -5.43 -13.58
CA PHE A 74 -17.94 -5.21 -12.41
C PHE A 74 -18.23 -3.86 -11.75
N LEU A 75 -18.54 -3.91 -10.46
CA LEU A 75 -18.80 -2.80 -9.53
C LEU A 75 -19.65 -1.66 -10.11
N ASN A 76 -20.96 -1.74 -9.89
CA ASN A 76 -21.88 -0.64 -10.06
C ASN A 76 -22.03 0.19 -8.78
N SER A 77 -22.71 1.34 -8.88
CA SER A 77 -22.98 2.17 -7.71
C SER A 77 -23.85 1.41 -6.71
N GLY A 78 -23.34 1.25 -5.48
CA GLY A 78 -24.02 0.53 -4.40
C GLY A 78 -23.59 -0.93 -4.24
N ASP A 79 -22.82 -1.48 -5.18
CA ASP A 79 -22.29 -2.83 -5.05
C ASP A 79 -21.22 -2.89 -3.95
N PRO A 80 -21.14 -4.01 -3.20
CA PRO A 80 -20.03 -4.24 -2.28
C PRO A 80 -18.72 -4.37 -3.06
N ILE A 81 -17.67 -3.72 -2.57
CA ILE A 81 -16.34 -3.82 -3.18
C ILE A 81 -15.78 -5.23 -2.90
N PRO A 82 -15.45 -6.03 -3.93
CA PRO A 82 -14.89 -7.36 -3.73
C PRO A 82 -13.46 -7.27 -3.19
N GLU A 83 -13.10 -8.23 -2.34
CA GLU A 83 -11.73 -8.36 -1.81
C GLU A 83 -10.94 -9.34 -2.69
N PRO A 84 -9.78 -8.94 -3.25
CA PRO A 84 -8.86 -9.88 -3.87
C PRO A 84 -8.22 -10.79 -2.81
N GLU A 85 -7.64 -11.91 -3.24
CA GLU A 85 -6.94 -12.85 -2.35
C GLU A 85 -5.80 -12.18 -1.58
N GLU A 86 -5.04 -11.33 -2.27
CA GLU A 86 -4.03 -10.46 -1.66
C GLU A 86 -4.34 -9.01 -2.02
N TRP A 87 -4.44 -8.14 -0.99
CA TRP A 87 -4.60 -6.71 -1.22
C TRP A 87 -3.31 -6.05 -1.66
N PHE A 88 -3.43 -5.02 -2.49
CA PHE A 88 -2.27 -4.39 -3.08
C PHE A 88 -1.67 -3.25 -2.24
N HIS A 89 -2.38 -2.12 -2.07
CA HIS A 89 -1.87 -1.01 -1.26
C HIS A 89 -2.75 -0.53 -0.08
N ASP A 90 -4.07 -0.72 -0.15
CA ASP A 90 -4.95 -0.30 0.96
C ASP A 90 -4.69 -1.15 2.23
N ILE A 91 -5.10 -0.59 3.37
CA ILE A 91 -4.87 -1.14 4.72
C ILE A 91 -6.19 -1.44 5.44
N LEU A 92 -7.23 -0.64 5.19
CA LEU A 92 -8.51 -0.68 5.88
C LEU A 92 -9.65 -0.98 4.90
N ARG A 93 -10.65 -1.74 5.35
CA ARG A 93 -11.95 -1.86 4.71
C ARG A 93 -12.76 -0.58 4.86
N ILE A 94 -13.86 -0.48 4.11
CA ILE A 94 -14.76 0.69 4.10
C ILE A 94 -15.27 1.02 5.52
N ASP A 95 -15.49 0.02 6.35
CA ASP A 95 -15.95 0.16 7.73
C ASP A 95 -14.84 0.50 8.73
N GLY A 96 -13.59 0.62 8.27
CA GLY A 96 -12.41 0.90 9.07
C GLY A 96 -11.78 -0.34 9.72
N SER A 97 -12.34 -1.53 9.51
CA SER A 97 -11.68 -2.77 9.95
C SER A 97 -10.40 -3.01 9.13
N PRO A 98 -9.34 -3.56 9.73
CA PRO A 98 -8.08 -3.78 9.02
C PRO A 98 -8.18 -4.97 8.08
N TYR A 99 -7.62 -4.84 6.87
CA TYR A 99 -7.45 -5.96 5.95
C TYR A 99 -6.68 -7.10 6.64
N ASP A 100 -5.54 -6.75 7.25
CA ASP A 100 -4.70 -7.62 8.07
C ASP A 100 -4.45 -6.96 9.44
N GLU A 101 -4.91 -7.61 10.50
CA GLU A 101 -4.75 -7.17 11.89
C GLU A 101 -3.28 -7.12 12.35
N ALA A 102 -2.45 -8.06 11.89
CA ALA A 102 -1.05 -8.13 12.25
C ALA A 102 -0.27 -6.97 11.60
N GLU A 103 -0.58 -6.67 10.34
CA GLU A 103 0.02 -5.55 9.60
C GLU A 103 -0.31 -4.21 10.27
N VAL A 104 -1.58 -3.96 10.61
CA VAL A 104 -1.98 -2.73 11.30
C VAL A 104 -1.38 -2.62 12.69
N SER A 105 -1.28 -3.73 13.42
CA SER A 105 -0.59 -3.78 14.71
C SER A 105 0.89 -3.43 14.59
N PHE A 106 1.57 -3.94 13.54
CA PHE A 106 2.95 -3.62 13.24
C PHE A 106 3.13 -2.13 12.90
N ILE A 107 2.28 -1.57 12.02
CA ILE A 107 2.32 -0.16 11.63
C ILE A 107 2.19 0.74 12.87
N ARG A 108 1.23 0.45 13.76
CA ARG A 108 1.07 1.21 15.01
C ARG A 108 2.34 1.17 15.85
N LYS A 109 2.89 -0.03 16.09
CA LYS A 109 4.10 -0.22 16.89
C LYS A 109 5.32 0.51 16.32
N ILE A 110 5.54 0.47 15.01
CA ILE A 110 6.73 1.09 14.42
C ILE A 110 6.63 2.61 14.31
N THR A 111 5.42 3.15 14.29
CA THR A 111 5.13 4.60 14.21
C THR A 111 4.90 5.27 15.56
N GLU A 112 4.83 4.51 16.66
CA GLU A 112 4.83 5.08 18.02
C GLU A 112 6.04 6.00 18.23
N GLN A 113 5.77 7.21 18.74
CA GLN A 113 6.80 8.16 19.13
C GLN A 113 7.48 7.64 20.41
N THR A 114 8.79 7.41 20.34
CA THR A 114 9.66 7.25 21.52
C THR A 114 9.98 8.59 22.16
#